data_AF-A0A2W4NUW7-F1
#
_entry.id   AF-A0A2W4NUW7-F1
#
_cell.length_a   1.000
_cell.length_b   1.000
_cell.length_c   1.000
_cell.angle_alpha   90.00
_cell.angle_beta   90.00
_cell.angle_gamma   90.00
#
_symmetry.space_group_name_H-M   'P 1'
#
loop_
_entity.id
_entity.type
_entity.pdbx_description
1 polymer ?
#
loop_
_entity_poly.entity_id
_entity_poly.type
_entity_poly.pdbx_seq_one_letter_code
_entity_poly.pdbx_strand_id
1 'polypeptide(L)'
;MPNHVLRAAMAIAAALVFLGFPLPAAAACDPARPISCGQVRVSGDSLYDDGGRWQVRGVAFFLPQYGINANTLRDDNYAAAKADGSLAYWLDRARDGLGANLLRVFIELPQRRDGAIYTPTSHATVYDFATEAGARGMRLGLVLHNSASWSMTPERAAWITGLIDTFAARGALPLLAYLSASNEINNYCGGHERDCFDSAPGVNAQPYVDAAVAWTAQFRAVVKARAPQLLVTVGISTEMGDTDNTRAAFNFFRPDSAGRTLASQVDFLAPHNFGGGAQGIYDDIRFVGYRGPIVLEEFGYPTDPFPVNRFFTEGPLRCRRAPLSPECFETAPYFVEANIQALRARPYAGAVAWMLADVREKNSDDACTGGKPSDLWTGLFAIGGAYCAGGTYTRGVGQPKATAVRICLYYTGDFFRCEPSAQVRAIIYAPVISR
;
A
#
# COMPACT_ATOMS: atom_id res chain seq x y z
N MET A 1 20.85 -16.57 72.49
CA MET A 1 20.49 -17.98 72.19
C MET A 1 19.16 -18.26 72.89
N PRO A 2 18.21 -19.02 72.34
CA PRO A 2 17.63 -18.97 71.00
C PRO A 2 16.07 -18.78 71.03
N ASN A 3 15.52 -18.42 69.87
CA ASN A 3 14.31 -18.98 69.25
C ASN A 3 12.84 -18.70 69.69
N HIS A 4 12.07 -18.40 68.62
CA HIS A 4 10.69 -18.75 68.27
C HIS A 4 9.54 -17.78 68.59
N VAL A 5 9.02 -17.07 67.56
CA VAL A 5 7.83 -17.40 66.72
C VAL A 5 6.54 -16.82 67.32
N LEU A 6 5.93 -15.83 66.66
CA LEU A 6 4.59 -15.96 66.05
C LEU A 6 4.13 -14.65 65.37
N ARG A 7 3.54 -14.84 64.20
CA ARG A 7 2.89 -13.88 63.30
C ARG A 7 1.42 -13.69 63.69
N ALA A 8 0.87 -12.50 63.48
CA ALA A 8 -0.51 -12.21 63.03
C ALA A 8 -0.60 -10.70 62.75
N ALA A 9 -0.52 -10.17 61.51
CA ALA A 9 -1.48 -10.23 60.40
C ALA A 9 -2.85 -9.61 60.73
N MET A 10 -3.06 -8.35 60.33
CA MET A 10 -4.38 -7.81 60.00
C MET A 10 -4.21 -6.71 58.94
N ALA A 11 -4.45 -7.06 57.68
CA ALA A 11 -4.57 -6.12 56.58
C ALA A 11 -6.06 -6.06 56.20
N ILE A 12 -6.65 -4.88 56.37
CA ILE A 12 -8.04 -4.60 55.99
C ILE A 12 -8.06 -4.34 54.48
N ALA A 13 -8.66 -5.26 53.73
CA ALA A 13 -8.96 -5.08 52.32
C ALA A 13 -10.21 -4.22 52.17
N ALA A 14 -10.06 -3.00 51.66
CA ALA A 14 -11.17 -2.16 51.21
C ALA A 14 -11.61 -2.64 49.81
N ALA A 15 -12.74 -3.34 49.75
CA ALA A 15 -13.40 -3.68 48.50
C ALA A 15 -14.17 -2.44 47.99
N LEU A 16 -13.60 -1.74 47.01
CA LEU A 16 -14.30 -0.74 46.22
C LEU A 16 -15.26 -1.47 45.25
N VAL A 17 -16.55 -1.42 45.58
CA VAL A 17 -17.63 -1.81 44.68
C VAL A 17 -17.69 -0.78 43.55
N PHE A 18 -17.09 -1.12 42.41
CA PHE A 18 -17.34 -0.42 41.15
C PHE A 18 -18.78 -0.72 40.72
N LEU A 19 -19.66 0.26 40.89
CA LEU A 19 -20.97 0.28 40.25
C LEU A 19 -20.75 0.31 38.74
N GLY A 20 -20.95 -0.86 38.11
CA GLY A 20 -20.86 -1.04 36.67
C GLY A 20 -21.94 -0.25 35.97
N PHE A 21 -21.60 0.96 35.55
CA PHE A 21 -22.31 1.57 34.43
C PHE A 21 -22.14 0.64 33.23
N PRO A 22 -23.23 0.23 32.55
CA PRO A 22 -23.10 -0.52 31.31
C PRO A 22 -22.27 0.34 30.36
N LEU A 23 -21.08 -0.17 30.00
CA LEU A 23 -20.31 0.41 28.90
C LEU A 23 -21.28 0.45 27.70
N PRO A 24 -21.42 1.61 27.03
CA PRO A 24 -22.26 1.68 25.83
C PRO A 24 -21.83 0.55 24.91
N ALA A 25 -22.79 -0.29 24.51
CA ALA A 25 -22.55 -1.43 23.65
C ALA A 25 -21.67 -0.94 22.49
N ALA A 26 -20.45 -1.49 22.39
CA ALA A 26 -19.54 -1.16 21.31
C ALA A 26 -20.34 -1.29 20.02
N ALA A 27 -20.48 -0.19 19.27
CA ALA A 27 -21.13 -0.24 17.97
C ALA A 27 -20.45 -1.38 17.21
N ALA A 28 -21.22 -2.41 16.85
CA ALA A 28 -20.66 -3.60 16.24
C ALA A 28 -19.97 -3.16 14.94
N CYS A 29 -18.63 -3.27 14.91
CA CYS A 29 -17.86 -2.99 13.70
C CYS A 29 -18.42 -3.86 12.57
N ASP A 30 -18.80 -3.20 11.48
CA ASP A 30 -19.17 -3.83 10.22
C ASP A 30 -18.01 -3.62 9.23
N PRO A 31 -17.25 -4.67 8.88
CA PRO A 31 -16.16 -4.57 7.91
C PRO A 31 -16.60 -4.07 6.53
N ALA A 32 -17.89 -4.22 6.16
CA ALA A 32 -18.43 -3.64 4.92
C ALA A 32 -18.62 -2.11 5.02
N ARG A 33 -18.58 -1.56 6.23
CA ARG A 33 -18.70 -0.12 6.53
C ARG A 33 -17.55 0.30 7.44
N PRO A 34 -16.34 0.54 6.91
CA PRO A 34 -15.12 0.76 7.70
C PRO A 34 -15.21 1.93 8.68
N ILE A 35 -16.09 2.90 8.40
CA ILE A 35 -16.40 4.01 9.31
C ILE A 35 -16.91 3.55 10.69
N SER A 36 -17.60 2.41 10.75
CA SER A 36 -18.13 1.81 11.98
C SER A 36 -17.07 1.10 12.82
N CYS A 37 -15.90 0.84 12.24
CA CYS A 37 -14.82 0.08 12.88
C CYS A 37 -13.75 0.98 13.53
N GLY A 38 -14.00 2.29 13.61
CA GLY A 38 -13.06 3.23 14.23
C GLY A 38 -11.72 3.33 13.50
N GLN A 39 -10.76 4.05 14.09
CA GLN A 39 -9.46 4.31 13.47
C GLN A 39 -8.55 3.06 13.51
N VAL A 40 -7.78 2.83 12.44
CA VAL A 40 -6.70 1.84 12.46
C VAL A 40 -5.58 2.31 13.38
N ARG A 41 -5.11 1.44 14.28
CA ARG A 41 -4.10 1.71 15.30
C ARG A 41 -3.03 0.63 15.33
N VAL A 42 -1.85 1.00 15.81
CA VAL A 42 -0.73 0.08 16.05
C VAL A 42 -0.87 -0.57 17.42
N SER A 43 -0.67 -1.88 17.50
CA SER A 43 -0.48 -2.60 18.76
C SER A 43 0.53 -3.73 18.56
N GLY A 44 1.71 -3.58 19.16
CA GLY A 44 2.85 -4.48 18.92
C GLY A 44 3.31 -4.44 17.46
N ASP A 45 3.41 -5.61 16.83
CA ASP A 45 3.83 -5.78 15.44
C ASP A 45 2.66 -5.78 14.43
N SER A 46 1.45 -5.45 14.89
CA SER A 46 0.22 -5.64 14.14
C SER A 46 -0.64 -4.37 14.14
N LEU A 47 -1.53 -4.29 13.14
CA LEU A 47 -2.55 -3.24 13.04
C LEU A 47 -3.90 -3.75 13.54
N TYR A 48 -4.67 -2.87 14.14
CA TYR A 48 -5.98 -3.16 14.74
C TYR A 48 -6.98 -2.05 14.43
N ASP A 49 -8.24 -2.38 14.39
CA ASP A 49 -9.35 -1.44 14.51
C ASP A 49 -10.34 -1.96 15.57
N ASP A 50 -11.54 -1.39 15.68
CA ASP A 50 -12.53 -1.82 16.67
C ASP A 50 -13.16 -3.19 16.35
N GLY A 51 -12.93 -3.72 15.14
CA GLY A 51 -13.24 -5.10 14.76
C GLY A 51 -12.18 -6.12 15.16
N GLY A 52 -11.03 -5.69 15.70
CA GLY A 52 -9.92 -6.55 16.10
C GLY A 52 -8.69 -6.38 15.22
N ARG A 53 -7.96 -7.46 14.96
CA ARG A 53 -6.75 -7.40 14.12
C ARG A 53 -7.15 -7.04 12.70
N TRP A 54 -6.60 -5.94 12.19
CA TRP A 54 -6.85 -5.46 10.85
C TRP A 54 -5.65 -5.77 9.96
N GLN A 55 -5.83 -6.69 9.01
CA GLN A 55 -4.79 -7.02 8.03
C GLN A 55 -4.99 -6.18 6.76
N VAL A 56 -3.92 -5.53 6.31
CA VAL A 56 -3.94 -4.76 5.06
C VAL A 56 -4.07 -5.71 3.87
N ARG A 57 -5.16 -5.54 3.11
CA ARG A 57 -5.40 -6.16 1.80
C ARG A 57 -5.58 -5.02 0.81
N GLY A 58 -4.48 -4.38 0.46
CA GLY A 58 -4.50 -3.16 -0.32
C GLY A 58 -4.26 -3.35 -1.80
N VAL A 59 -4.61 -2.34 -2.59
CA VAL A 59 -4.18 -2.23 -3.98
C VAL A 59 -3.87 -0.77 -4.30
N ALA A 60 -2.78 -0.53 -5.04
CA ALA A 60 -2.50 0.78 -5.61
C ALA A 60 -3.57 1.11 -6.65
N PHE A 61 -4.31 2.20 -6.44
CA PHE A 61 -5.44 2.57 -7.28
C PHE A 61 -5.08 3.76 -8.16
N PHE A 62 -5.26 3.55 -9.46
CA PHE A 62 -5.21 4.58 -10.49
C PHE A 62 -6.42 4.44 -11.39
N LEU A 63 -6.91 5.56 -11.92
CA LEU A 63 -7.90 5.54 -12.99
C LEU A 63 -7.17 5.32 -14.31
N PRO A 64 -7.43 4.20 -15.02
CA PRO A 64 -6.68 3.82 -16.20
C PRO A 64 -6.54 4.90 -17.27
N GLN A 65 -7.56 5.73 -17.44
CA GLN A 65 -7.59 6.75 -18.48
C GLN A 65 -6.69 7.97 -18.19
N TYR A 66 -6.21 8.14 -16.96
CA TYR A 66 -5.45 9.32 -16.52
C TYR A 66 -4.01 9.03 -16.09
N GLY A 67 -3.57 7.77 -16.24
CA GLY A 67 -2.23 7.35 -15.90
C GLY A 67 -1.99 7.15 -14.41
N ILE A 68 -0.72 6.93 -14.10
CA ILE A 68 -0.24 6.72 -12.74
C ILE A 68 -0.05 8.04 -11.97
N ASN A 69 0.38 7.92 -10.72
CA ASN A 69 0.61 9.03 -9.78
C ASN A 69 -0.67 9.83 -9.49
N ALA A 70 -0.50 11.09 -9.10
CA ALA A 70 -1.57 11.92 -8.57
C ALA A 70 -2.59 12.42 -9.61
N ASN A 71 -2.40 12.10 -10.90
CA ASN A 71 -3.33 12.48 -11.96
C ASN A 71 -4.73 11.88 -11.76
N THR A 72 -4.80 10.71 -11.14
CA THR A 72 -6.05 9.97 -10.94
C THR A 72 -7.10 10.78 -10.16
N LEU A 73 -6.71 11.48 -9.10
CA LEU A 73 -7.65 12.19 -8.23
C LEU A 73 -7.64 13.71 -8.42
N ARG A 74 -7.19 14.21 -9.58
CA ARG A 74 -7.46 15.61 -9.93
C ARG A 74 -8.96 15.84 -10.02
N ASP A 75 -9.43 17.01 -9.60
CA ASP A 75 -10.86 17.27 -9.45
C ASP A 75 -11.65 17.01 -10.74
N ASP A 76 -11.10 17.40 -11.89
CA ASP A 76 -11.66 17.21 -13.23
C ASP A 76 -11.68 15.73 -13.65
N ASN A 77 -10.57 15.04 -13.48
CA ASN A 77 -10.42 13.61 -13.79
C ASN A 77 -11.34 12.74 -12.94
N TYR A 78 -11.41 13.02 -11.64
CA TYR A 78 -12.32 12.35 -10.71
C TYR A 78 -13.78 12.55 -11.10
N ALA A 79 -14.18 13.81 -11.36
CA ALA A 79 -15.55 14.14 -11.75
C ALA A 79 -15.94 13.44 -13.07
N ALA A 80 -15.04 13.43 -14.06
CA ALA A 80 -15.26 12.74 -15.34
C ALA A 80 -15.41 11.22 -15.15
N ALA A 81 -14.54 10.57 -14.37
CA ALA A 81 -14.64 9.14 -14.08
C ALA A 81 -15.87 8.75 -13.26
N LYS A 82 -16.34 9.66 -12.41
CA LYS A 82 -17.60 9.47 -11.69
C LYS A 82 -18.79 9.57 -12.66
N ALA A 83 -18.76 10.55 -13.56
CA ALA A 83 -19.83 10.78 -14.54
C ALA A 83 -19.96 9.66 -15.58
N ASP A 84 -18.85 9.07 -16.03
CA ASP A 84 -18.87 7.97 -17.02
C ASP A 84 -19.00 6.57 -16.40
N GLY A 85 -19.03 6.48 -15.06
CA GLY A 85 -19.17 5.23 -14.31
C GLY A 85 -17.89 4.38 -14.20
N SER A 86 -16.78 4.81 -14.80
CA SER A 86 -15.50 4.08 -14.74
C SER A 86 -14.95 3.99 -13.31
N LEU A 87 -15.18 5.02 -12.48
CA LEU A 87 -14.79 5.00 -11.07
C LEU A 87 -15.45 3.82 -10.34
N ALA A 88 -16.79 3.73 -10.40
CA ALA A 88 -17.54 2.68 -9.73
C ALA A 88 -17.11 1.29 -10.22
N TYR A 89 -16.93 1.14 -11.54
CA TYR A 89 -16.46 -0.09 -12.15
C TYR A 89 -15.12 -0.56 -11.57
N TRP A 90 -14.12 0.32 -11.48
CA TRP A 90 -12.80 -0.06 -10.96
C TRP A 90 -12.81 -0.29 -9.45
N LEU A 91 -13.58 0.49 -8.68
CA LEU A 91 -13.75 0.23 -7.25
C LEU A 91 -14.40 -1.14 -6.99
N ASP A 92 -15.36 -1.55 -7.80
CA ASP A 92 -15.96 -2.89 -7.72
C ASP A 92 -14.95 -3.99 -8.07
N ARG A 93 -14.03 -3.76 -9.00
CA ARG A 93 -12.92 -4.70 -9.28
C ARG A 93 -11.95 -4.83 -8.11
N ALA A 94 -11.64 -3.74 -7.41
CA ALA A 94 -10.83 -3.79 -6.21
C ALA A 94 -11.53 -4.61 -5.10
N ARG A 95 -12.81 -4.32 -4.82
CA ARG A 95 -13.59 -5.03 -3.79
C ARG A 95 -13.84 -6.48 -4.15
N ASP A 96 -14.52 -6.73 -5.27
CA ASP A 96 -15.03 -8.06 -5.59
C ASP A 96 -13.96 -8.95 -6.22
N GLY A 97 -13.19 -8.36 -7.13
CA GLY A 97 -12.17 -9.05 -7.91
C GLY A 97 -10.89 -9.36 -7.14
N LEU A 98 -10.54 -8.58 -6.11
CA LEU A 98 -9.36 -8.83 -5.28
C LEU A 98 -9.70 -9.13 -3.81
N GLY A 99 -10.84 -8.68 -3.30
CA GLY A 99 -11.11 -8.71 -1.86
C GLY A 99 -10.35 -7.63 -1.09
N ALA A 100 -10.05 -6.49 -1.75
CA ALA A 100 -9.32 -5.40 -1.12
C ALA A 100 -10.14 -4.71 -0.02
N ASN A 101 -9.46 -4.27 1.05
CA ASN A 101 -10.01 -3.43 2.11
C ASN A 101 -9.30 -2.07 2.24
N LEU A 102 -8.34 -1.80 1.36
CA LEU A 102 -7.57 -0.57 1.31
C LEU A 102 -7.29 -0.19 -0.15
N LEU A 103 -7.47 1.08 -0.48
CA LEU A 103 -6.96 1.68 -1.71
C LEU A 103 -5.80 2.60 -1.37
N ARG A 104 -4.63 2.32 -1.95
CA ARG A 104 -3.48 3.21 -1.86
C ARG A 104 -3.53 4.16 -3.04
N VAL A 105 -3.64 5.47 -2.78
CA VAL A 105 -3.79 6.50 -3.82
C VAL A 105 -2.82 7.63 -3.64
N PHE A 106 -2.41 8.24 -4.75
CA PHE A 106 -1.47 9.34 -4.80
C PHE A 106 -2.23 10.65 -4.88
N ILE A 107 -1.84 11.61 -4.05
CA ILE A 107 -2.39 12.98 -4.08
C ILE A 107 -1.23 13.96 -4.21
N GLU A 108 -1.37 14.90 -5.12
CA GLU A 108 -0.39 15.98 -5.31
C GLU A 108 -0.70 17.09 -4.31
N LEU A 109 0.24 17.35 -3.40
CA LEU A 109 0.15 18.49 -2.51
C LEU A 109 0.22 19.82 -3.29
N PRO A 110 -0.31 20.93 -2.73
CA PRO A 110 -0.19 22.23 -3.35
C PRO A 110 1.25 22.59 -3.72
N GLN A 111 1.41 23.19 -4.89
CA GLN A 111 2.69 23.71 -5.36
C GLN A 111 2.53 25.02 -6.12
N ARG A 112 3.61 25.80 -6.19
CA ARG A 112 3.61 27.04 -6.98
C ARG A 112 3.88 26.73 -8.44
N ARG A 113 3.01 27.20 -9.34
CA ARG A 113 3.19 27.19 -10.81
C ARG A 113 2.94 28.60 -11.32
N ASP A 114 3.91 29.16 -12.04
CA ASP A 114 3.83 30.52 -12.61
C ASP A 114 3.43 31.60 -11.58
N GLY A 115 3.93 31.47 -10.35
CA GLY A 115 3.66 32.41 -9.25
C GLY A 115 2.33 32.20 -8.51
N ALA A 116 1.44 31.33 -9.00
CA ALA A 116 0.17 30.99 -8.36
C ALA A 116 0.24 29.64 -7.61
N ILE A 117 -0.57 29.50 -6.56
CA ILE A 117 -0.74 28.21 -5.87
C ILE A 117 -1.66 27.34 -6.72
N TYR A 118 -1.13 26.21 -7.19
CA TYR A 118 -1.88 25.18 -7.89
C TYR A 118 -2.20 24.04 -6.92
N THR A 119 -3.50 23.76 -6.73
CA THR A 119 -4.02 22.66 -5.92
C THR A 119 -4.90 21.79 -6.82
N PRO A 120 -4.38 20.69 -7.39
CA PRO A 120 -5.09 19.89 -8.39
C PRO A 120 -6.25 19.06 -7.81
N THR A 121 -6.19 18.76 -6.52
CA THR A 121 -7.13 17.88 -5.83
C THR A 121 -7.65 18.59 -4.58
N SER A 122 -8.96 18.83 -4.56
CA SER A 122 -9.65 19.43 -3.41
C SER A 122 -9.91 18.41 -2.30
N HIS A 123 -10.09 18.90 -1.07
CA HIS A 123 -10.50 18.03 0.05
C HIS A 123 -11.87 17.38 -0.19
N ALA A 124 -12.75 18.06 -0.93
CA ALA A 124 -14.08 17.55 -1.29
C ALA A 124 -13.98 16.30 -2.17
N THR A 125 -13.11 16.33 -3.20
CA THR A 125 -12.82 15.18 -4.06
C THR A 125 -12.26 14.00 -3.27
N VAL A 126 -11.29 14.23 -2.38
CA VAL A 126 -10.72 13.14 -1.56
C VAL A 126 -11.77 12.54 -0.64
N TYR A 127 -12.62 13.36 -0.03
CA TYR A 127 -13.71 12.91 0.83
C TYR A 127 -14.78 12.11 0.07
N ASP A 128 -15.19 12.58 -1.10
CA ASP A 128 -16.17 11.89 -1.95
C ASP A 128 -15.62 10.54 -2.42
N PHE A 129 -14.37 10.50 -2.89
CA PHE A 129 -13.69 9.24 -3.23
C PHE A 129 -13.59 8.28 -2.04
N ALA A 130 -13.23 8.78 -0.85
CA ALA A 130 -13.18 7.95 0.36
C ALA A 130 -14.56 7.39 0.73
N THR A 131 -15.62 8.16 0.50
CA THR A 131 -17.00 7.73 0.74
C THR A 131 -17.43 6.64 -0.24
N GLU A 132 -17.10 6.79 -1.53
CA GLU A 132 -17.35 5.79 -2.57
C GLU A 132 -16.58 4.48 -2.32
N ALA A 133 -15.32 4.57 -1.86
CA ALA A 133 -14.53 3.42 -1.45
C ALA A 133 -15.05 2.79 -0.14
N GLY A 134 -15.45 3.62 0.82
CA GLY A 134 -16.01 3.19 2.10
C GLY A 134 -17.33 2.46 1.97
N ALA A 135 -18.19 2.85 1.02
CA ALA A 135 -19.41 2.13 0.65
C ALA A 135 -19.13 0.70 0.11
N ARG A 136 -17.87 0.40 -0.22
CA ARG A 136 -17.38 -0.88 -0.71
C ARG A 136 -16.48 -1.60 0.30
N GLY A 137 -16.46 -1.18 1.57
CA GLY A 137 -15.65 -1.83 2.58
C GLY A 137 -14.16 -1.44 2.56
N MET A 138 -13.77 -0.39 1.82
CA MET A 138 -12.37 0.01 1.67
C MET A 138 -12.05 1.31 2.40
N ARG A 139 -10.87 1.37 3.02
CA ARG A 139 -10.25 2.59 3.56
C ARG A 139 -9.24 3.15 2.56
N LEU A 140 -8.72 4.35 2.79
CA LEU A 140 -7.67 4.97 1.98
C LEU A 140 -6.32 4.98 2.69
N GLY A 141 -5.26 4.67 1.95
CA GLY A 141 -3.88 5.03 2.28
C GLY A 141 -3.43 6.12 1.30
N LEU A 142 -3.18 7.34 1.79
CA LEU A 142 -2.88 8.47 0.91
C LEU A 142 -1.37 8.73 0.83
N VAL A 143 -0.80 8.69 -0.35
CA VAL A 143 0.59 9.06 -0.61
C VAL A 143 0.63 10.53 -1.04
N LEU A 144 1.21 11.39 -0.20
CA LEU A 144 1.14 12.84 -0.39
C LEU A 144 2.39 13.45 -1.04
N HIS A 145 3.41 12.65 -1.33
CA HIS A 145 4.64 13.12 -1.96
C HIS A 145 5.21 12.08 -2.91
N ASN A 146 5.53 12.55 -4.11
CA ASN A 146 6.24 11.78 -5.12
C ASN A 146 7.15 12.72 -5.94
N SER A 147 8.13 13.34 -5.27
CA SER A 147 9.00 14.35 -5.91
C SER A 147 10.34 14.49 -5.20
N ALA A 148 11.28 15.25 -5.77
CA ALA A 148 12.52 15.66 -5.08
C ALA A 148 12.35 16.91 -4.19
N SER A 149 11.13 17.39 -3.97
CA SER A 149 10.85 18.66 -3.30
C SER A 149 10.64 18.49 -1.78
N TRP A 150 11.74 18.51 -1.03
CA TRP A 150 11.78 18.30 0.44
C TRP A 150 11.25 19.45 1.32
N SER A 151 10.41 20.35 0.78
CA SER A 151 9.97 21.54 1.51
C SER A 151 8.53 21.41 2.02
N MET A 152 8.33 21.39 3.34
CA MET A 152 7.00 21.56 3.94
C MET A 152 6.63 23.05 3.96
N THR A 153 6.04 23.55 2.88
CA THR A 153 5.59 24.95 2.82
C THR A 153 4.32 25.15 3.68
N PRO A 154 4.00 26.39 4.08
CA PRO A 154 2.75 26.70 4.78
C PRO A 154 1.50 26.22 4.03
N GLU A 155 1.49 26.32 2.69
CA GLU A 155 0.38 25.88 1.85
C GLU A 155 0.21 24.35 1.90
N ARG A 156 1.31 23.59 1.87
CA ARG A 156 1.27 22.11 2.00
C ARG A 156 0.79 21.70 3.39
N ALA A 157 1.32 22.32 4.44
CA ALA A 157 0.90 22.04 5.81
C ALA A 157 -0.59 22.35 6.03
N ALA A 158 -1.06 23.52 5.55
CA ALA A 158 -2.46 23.92 5.65
C ALA A 158 -3.41 23.01 4.86
N TRP A 159 -2.96 22.48 3.72
CA TRP A 159 -3.76 21.50 2.97
C TRP A 159 -3.86 20.17 3.74
N ILE A 160 -2.77 19.66 4.30
CA ILE A 160 -2.78 18.41 5.11
C ILE A 160 -3.73 18.57 6.31
N THR A 161 -3.66 19.69 7.04
CA THR A 161 -4.57 19.93 8.16
C THR A 161 -6.02 20.10 7.69
N GLY A 162 -6.26 20.84 6.60
CA GLY A 162 -7.59 21.01 6.03
C GLY A 162 -8.23 19.71 5.56
N LEU A 163 -7.45 18.77 5.02
CA LEU A 163 -7.90 17.43 4.69
C LEU A 163 -8.36 16.69 5.94
N ILE A 164 -7.52 16.63 6.98
CA ILE A 164 -7.84 15.96 8.25
C ILE A 164 -9.12 16.55 8.86
N ASP A 165 -9.26 17.88 8.83
CA ASP A 165 -10.41 18.61 9.36
C ASP A 165 -11.69 18.28 8.60
N THR A 166 -11.60 18.19 7.27
CA THR A 166 -12.71 17.82 6.41
C THR A 166 -13.27 16.45 6.79
N PHE A 167 -12.40 15.47 7.05
CA PHE A 167 -12.80 14.13 7.47
C PHE A 167 -13.30 14.10 8.92
N ALA A 168 -12.60 14.76 9.84
CA ALA A 168 -12.95 14.80 11.26
C ALA A 168 -14.32 15.47 11.50
N ALA A 169 -14.58 16.61 10.85
CA ALA A 169 -15.85 17.34 10.96
C ALA A 169 -17.06 16.53 10.47
N ARG A 170 -16.83 15.50 9.65
CA ARG A 170 -17.86 14.60 9.10
C ARG A 170 -17.89 13.23 9.79
N GLY A 171 -17.13 13.05 10.87
CA GLY A 171 -17.00 11.76 11.57
C GLY A 171 -16.39 10.65 10.71
N ALA A 172 -15.68 11.01 9.64
CA ALA A 172 -15.22 10.10 8.60
C ALA A 172 -13.73 9.78 8.67
N LEU A 173 -13.00 10.27 9.68
CA LEU A 173 -11.56 10.01 9.85
C LEU A 173 -11.18 8.51 9.73
N PRO A 174 -11.98 7.54 10.23
CA PRO A 174 -11.72 6.12 10.01
C PRO A 174 -11.60 5.68 8.54
N LEU A 175 -12.13 6.43 7.58
CA LEU A 175 -11.95 6.13 6.16
C LEU A 175 -10.51 6.38 5.69
N LEU A 176 -9.70 7.12 6.45
CA LEU A 176 -8.26 7.26 6.25
C LEU A 176 -7.54 6.23 7.14
N ALA A 177 -6.98 5.17 6.56
CA ALA A 177 -6.18 4.21 7.30
C ALA A 177 -4.84 4.81 7.72
N TYR A 178 -4.17 5.49 6.79
CA TYR A 178 -2.88 6.15 7.03
C TYR A 178 -2.59 7.23 5.98
N LEU A 179 -1.61 8.09 6.30
CA LEU A 179 -0.98 9.01 5.36
C LEU A 179 0.49 8.62 5.18
N SER A 180 0.92 8.44 3.93
CA SER A 180 2.31 8.17 3.56
C SER A 180 3.01 9.47 3.16
N ALA A 181 4.11 9.76 3.84
CA ALA A 181 4.90 10.95 3.64
C ALA A 181 5.64 10.96 2.29
N SER A 182 5.87 9.81 1.66
CA SER A 182 6.49 9.70 0.33
C SER A 182 6.33 8.30 -0.25
N ASN A 183 6.29 8.17 -1.59
CA ASN A 183 6.20 6.88 -2.28
C ASN A 183 7.46 6.03 -2.11
N GLU A 184 8.58 6.50 -2.62
CA GLU A 184 9.87 5.79 -2.56
C GLU A 184 10.91 6.84 -2.20
N ILE A 185 11.02 7.12 -0.90
CA ILE A 185 11.78 8.28 -0.44
C ILE A 185 13.28 8.19 -0.77
N ASN A 186 13.78 7.04 -1.20
CA ASN A 186 15.15 6.82 -1.62
C ASN A 186 15.41 6.95 -3.13
N ASN A 187 14.47 7.51 -3.92
CA ASN A 187 14.58 7.54 -5.40
C ASN A 187 14.83 8.93 -6.02
N TYR A 188 15.07 10.00 -5.25
CA TYR A 188 15.01 11.39 -5.75
C TYR A 188 16.35 12.16 -5.80
N CYS A 189 17.46 11.51 -6.13
CA CYS A 189 18.80 12.13 -6.22
C CYS A 189 19.36 12.21 -7.66
N GLY A 190 18.52 12.07 -8.68
CA GLY A 190 18.90 12.27 -10.08
C GLY A 190 19.53 11.05 -10.78
N GLY A 191 19.60 9.89 -10.11
CA GLY A 191 19.90 8.60 -10.71
C GLY A 191 18.77 7.62 -10.45
N HIS A 192 17.99 7.27 -11.48
CA HIS A 192 16.77 6.47 -11.35
C HIS A 192 16.98 5.02 -10.83
N GLU A 193 18.23 4.56 -10.75
CA GLU A 193 18.57 3.20 -10.35
C GLU A 193 19.42 3.14 -9.06
N ARG A 194 19.77 4.29 -8.47
CA ARG A 194 20.65 4.34 -7.30
C ARG A 194 19.86 4.63 -6.04
N ASP A 195 20.22 3.94 -4.97
CA ASP A 195 19.69 4.28 -3.66
C ASP A 195 20.27 5.62 -3.18
N CYS A 196 19.41 6.62 -3.02
CA CYS A 196 19.83 7.96 -2.62
C CYS A 196 20.27 8.06 -1.15
N PHE A 197 20.04 7.02 -0.35
CA PHE A 197 20.57 6.92 1.00
C PHE A 197 22.01 6.35 1.02
N ASP A 198 22.49 5.79 -0.10
CA ASP A 198 23.81 5.16 -0.16
C ASP A 198 24.94 6.14 -0.47
N SER A 199 26.07 5.96 0.21
CA SER A 199 27.28 6.73 -0.06
C SER A 199 28.21 5.97 -1.02
N ALA A 200 28.46 6.52 -2.20
CA ALA A 200 29.43 5.98 -3.16
C ALA A 200 30.76 6.76 -3.10
N PRO A 201 31.89 6.22 -3.62
CA PRO A 201 33.12 7.00 -3.76
C PRO A 201 32.88 8.34 -4.48
N GLY A 202 33.13 9.45 -3.78
CA GLY A 202 32.89 10.80 -4.29
C GLY A 202 31.46 11.33 -4.15
N VAL A 203 30.54 10.58 -3.55
CA VAL A 203 29.14 10.98 -3.31
C VAL A 203 28.80 10.84 -1.83
N ASN A 204 28.50 11.96 -1.17
CA ASN A 204 28.02 11.96 0.21
C ASN A 204 26.48 11.97 0.23
N ALA A 205 25.86 10.90 0.74
CA ALA A 205 24.40 10.81 0.86
C ALA A 205 23.83 11.60 2.04
N GLN A 206 24.64 12.02 3.01
CA GLN A 206 24.14 12.64 4.25
C GLN A 206 23.21 13.85 4.01
N PRO A 207 23.49 14.78 3.08
CA PRO A 207 22.56 15.89 2.80
C PRO A 207 21.18 15.41 2.31
N TYR A 208 21.14 14.29 1.57
CA TYR A 208 19.89 13.68 1.14
C TYR A 208 19.16 13.04 2.31
N VAL A 209 19.87 12.25 3.12
CA VAL A 209 19.32 11.62 4.34
C VAL A 209 18.74 12.68 5.27
N ASP A 210 19.47 13.78 5.50
CA ASP A 210 19.03 14.91 6.31
C ASP A 210 17.72 15.52 5.79
N ALA A 211 17.64 15.77 4.48
CA ALA A 211 16.45 16.34 3.86
C ALA A 211 15.24 15.39 3.91
N ALA A 212 15.43 14.11 3.60
CA ALA A 212 14.38 13.09 3.59
C ALA A 212 13.82 12.82 5.00
N VAL A 213 14.69 12.70 6.01
CA VAL A 213 14.27 12.50 7.40
C VAL A 213 13.63 13.77 7.96
N ALA A 214 14.16 14.96 7.65
CA ALA A 214 13.55 16.22 8.07
C ALA A 214 12.16 16.43 7.45
N TRP A 215 11.97 16.11 6.17
CA TRP A 215 10.67 16.11 5.50
C TRP A 215 9.67 15.22 6.24
N THR A 216 10.05 13.97 6.51
CA THR A 216 9.19 13.00 7.20
C THR A 216 8.84 13.46 8.62
N ALA A 217 9.79 14.05 9.34
CA ALA A 217 9.55 14.60 10.67
C ALA A 217 8.58 15.80 10.65
N GLN A 218 8.72 16.72 9.69
CA GLN A 218 7.80 17.86 9.51
C GLN A 218 6.39 17.38 9.14
N PHE A 219 6.30 16.42 8.21
CA PHE A 219 5.05 15.79 7.82
C PHE A 219 4.35 15.14 9.02
N ARG A 220 5.08 14.32 9.79
CA ARG A 220 4.57 13.72 11.04
C ARG A 220 4.05 14.78 11.99
N ALA A 221 4.82 15.85 12.22
CA ALA A 221 4.42 16.90 13.15
C ALA A 221 3.08 17.56 12.75
N VAL A 222 2.90 17.87 11.46
CA VAL A 222 1.64 18.44 10.95
C VAL A 222 0.46 17.48 11.17
N VAL A 223 0.61 16.20 10.79
CA VAL A 223 -0.46 15.20 10.93
C VAL A 223 -0.80 14.96 12.40
N LYS A 224 0.22 14.70 13.24
CA LYS A 224 0.04 14.33 14.64
C LYS A 224 -0.43 15.49 15.52
N ALA A 225 -0.12 16.74 15.16
CA ALA A 225 -0.68 17.90 15.84
C ALA A 225 -2.19 17.99 15.66
N ARG A 226 -2.74 17.50 14.53
CA ARG A 226 -4.17 17.60 14.23
C ARG A 226 -4.97 16.34 14.53
N ALA A 227 -4.43 15.16 14.21
CA ALA A 227 -5.03 13.86 14.48
C ALA A 227 -3.96 12.87 14.97
N PRO A 228 -3.64 12.87 16.28
CA PRO A 228 -2.61 11.99 16.86
C PRO A 228 -2.79 10.50 16.53
N GLN A 229 -4.05 10.07 16.39
CA GLN A 229 -4.45 8.70 16.09
C GLN A 229 -4.27 8.29 14.62
N LEU A 230 -4.16 9.24 13.68
CA LEU A 230 -4.04 8.92 12.25
C LEU A 230 -2.63 8.42 11.95
N LEU A 231 -2.50 7.22 11.37
CA LEU A 231 -1.20 6.60 11.14
C LEU A 231 -0.38 7.33 10.07
N VAL A 232 0.93 7.42 10.28
CA VAL A 232 1.91 7.98 9.35
C VAL A 232 2.91 6.91 8.93
N THR A 233 3.22 6.83 7.65
CA THR A 233 4.27 5.96 7.10
C THR A 233 5.11 6.66 6.03
N VAL A 234 6.09 5.95 5.48
CA VAL A 234 6.92 6.38 4.35
C VAL A 234 7.38 5.13 3.58
N GLY A 235 7.24 5.15 2.26
CA GLY A 235 7.66 4.03 1.43
C GLY A 235 9.14 4.10 1.04
N ILE A 236 9.76 2.93 0.89
CA ILE A 236 11.15 2.73 0.45
C ILE A 236 11.18 1.65 -0.62
N SER A 237 11.79 1.97 -1.77
CA SER A 237 12.11 0.96 -2.77
C SER A 237 13.27 0.12 -2.26
N THR A 238 13.08 -1.20 -2.16
CA THR A 238 14.11 -2.10 -1.62
C THR A 238 15.00 -2.72 -2.68
N GLU A 239 14.72 -2.47 -3.95
CA GLU A 239 15.38 -3.06 -5.12
C GLU A 239 16.19 -2.01 -5.88
N MET A 240 16.74 -1.06 -5.13
CA MET A 240 17.63 -0.03 -5.64
C MET A 240 19.06 -0.57 -5.74
N GLY A 241 19.84 -0.03 -6.67
CA GLY A 241 21.25 -0.34 -6.81
C GLY A 241 22.01 0.05 -5.54
N ASP A 242 22.54 -0.98 -4.85
CA ASP A 242 23.31 -0.87 -3.63
C ASP A 242 24.76 -0.50 -3.96
N THR A 243 25.24 0.63 -3.42
CA THR A 243 26.60 1.13 -3.67
C THR A 243 27.52 1.12 -2.45
N ASP A 244 26.97 0.95 -1.24
CA ASP A 244 27.74 0.87 0.00
C ASP A 244 27.67 -0.52 0.69
N ASN A 245 27.14 -1.52 -0.03
CA ASN A 245 26.88 -2.89 0.42
C ASN A 245 25.88 -2.97 1.59
N THR A 246 25.02 -1.95 1.72
CA THR A 246 23.95 -1.93 2.71
C THR A 246 22.61 -1.91 1.99
N ARG A 247 21.89 -3.03 2.07
CA ARG A 247 20.57 -3.17 1.47
C ARG A 247 19.63 -2.03 1.88
N ALA A 248 18.83 -1.56 0.92
CA ALA A 248 17.88 -0.46 1.09
C ALA A 248 16.89 -0.61 2.27
N ALA A 249 16.59 -1.84 2.72
CA ALA A 249 15.77 -2.08 3.92
C ALA A 249 16.34 -1.42 5.19
N PHE A 250 17.67 -1.23 5.26
CA PHE A 250 18.34 -0.57 6.38
C PHE A 250 18.21 0.96 6.34
N ASN A 251 17.78 1.56 5.22
CA ASN A 251 17.59 3.01 5.10
C ASN A 251 16.56 3.57 6.07
N PHE A 252 15.59 2.75 6.49
CA PHE A 252 14.66 3.13 7.56
C PHE A 252 15.37 3.55 8.85
N PHE A 253 16.59 3.04 9.08
CA PHE A 253 17.34 3.19 10.32
C PHE A 253 18.60 4.04 10.17
N ARG A 254 18.93 4.52 8.97
CA ARG A 254 20.03 5.46 8.77
C ARG A 254 19.70 6.79 9.46
N PRO A 255 20.56 7.29 10.37
CA PRO A 255 20.29 8.53 11.08
C PRO A 255 20.59 9.76 10.20
N ASP A 256 19.77 10.79 10.36
CA ASP A 256 20.13 12.15 9.95
C ASP A 256 21.17 12.76 10.91
N SER A 257 21.67 13.94 10.56
CA SER A 257 22.61 14.72 11.38
C SER A 257 22.09 15.08 12.78
N ALA A 258 20.78 14.95 13.04
CA ALA A 258 20.16 15.15 14.35
C ALA A 258 19.90 13.83 15.10
N GLY A 259 20.31 12.68 14.56
CA GLY A 259 20.12 11.35 15.14
C GLY A 259 18.72 10.76 14.95
N ARG A 260 17.85 11.40 14.16
CA ARG A 260 16.52 10.89 13.81
C ARG A 260 16.63 9.90 12.66
N THR A 261 15.75 8.92 12.61
CA THR A 261 15.65 7.95 11.50
C THR A 261 14.25 7.96 10.92
N LEU A 262 14.05 7.50 9.68
CA LEU A 262 12.69 7.34 9.14
C LEU A 262 11.82 6.47 10.05
N ALA A 263 12.35 5.35 10.55
CA ALA A 263 11.67 4.44 11.45
C ALA A 263 11.18 5.10 12.75
N SER A 264 11.90 6.11 13.24
CA SER A 264 11.49 6.89 14.43
C SER A 264 10.37 7.91 14.15
N GLN A 265 10.10 8.23 12.88
CA GLN A 265 9.11 9.23 12.47
C GLN A 265 7.79 8.62 11.97
N VAL A 266 7.72 7.30 11.85
CA VAL A 266 6.54 6.59 11.32
C VAL A 266 5.94 5.63 12.34
N ASP A 267 4.68 5.28 12.14
CA ASP A 267 3.96 4.35 13.01
C ASP A 267 4.09 2.89 12.53
N PHE A 268 4.40 2.67 11.25
CA PHE A 268 4.75 1.37 10.67
C PHE A 268 5.72 1.54 9.49
N LEU A 269 6.50 0.50 9.18
CA LEU A 269 7.42 0.51 8.03
C LEU A 269 6.73 -0.03 6.78
N ALA A 270 7.03 0.58 5.64
CA ALA A 270 6.39 0.33 4.36
C ALA A 270 7.41 0.03 3.24
N PRO A 271 8.18 -1.08 3.31
CA PRO A 271 9.06 -1.45 2.20
C PRO A 271 8.26 -1.81 0.95
N HIS A 272 8.85 -1.53 -0.22
CA HIS A 272 8.34 -1.88 -1.55
C HIS A 272 9.25 -2.94 -2.16
N ASN A 273 8.68 -4.04 -2.65
CA ASN A 273 9.46 -5.10 -3.29
C ASN A 273 8.67 -5.77 -4.43
N PHE A 274 9.24 -5.73 -5.63
CA PHE A 274 8.64 -6.26 -6.84
C PHE A 274 9.20 -7.64 -7.20
N GLY A 275 10.50 -7.89 -6.97
CA GLY A 275 11.26 -9.07 -7.39
C GLY A 275 11.22 -10.29 -6.46
N GLY A 276 10.30 -10.37 -5.49
CA GLY A 276 10.10 -11.57 -4.66
C GLY A 276 11.02 -11.67 -3.43
N GLY A 277 11.72 -10.60 -3.08
CA GLY A 277 12.68 -10.51 -1.99
C GLY A 277 12.10 -10.20 -0.61
N ALA A 278 10.76 -10.14 -0.44
CA ALA A 278 10.12 -9.73 0.80
C ALA A 278 10.62 -10.47 2.05
N GLN A 279 10.93 -11.77 1.97
CA GLN A 279 11.41 -12.50 3.14
C GLN A 279 12.71 -11.89 3.71
N GLY A 280 13.69 -11.60 2.85
CA GLY A 280 14.97 -11.02 3.28
C GLY A 280 14.78 -9.62 3.88
N ILE A 281 13.88 -8.83 3.30
CA ILE A 281 13.56 -7.48 3.80
C ILE A 281 12.95 -7.54 5.20
N TYR A 282 12.00 -8.45 5.43
CA TYR A 282 11.43 -8.64 6.76
C TYR A 282 12.52 -9.00 7.78
N ASP A 283 13.36 -9.97 7.41
CA ASP A 283 14.40 -10.49 8.30
C ASP A 283 15.44 -9.40 8.62
N ASP A 284 15.79 -8.53 7.68
CA ASP A 284 16.68 -7.37 7.89
C ASP A 284 16.10 -6.35 8.88
N ILE A 285 14.83 -5.99 8.68
CA ILE A 285 14.13 -5.04 9.54
C ILE A 285 14.04 -5.61 10.98
N ARG A 286 13.83 -6.92 11.13
CA ARG A 286 13.81 -7.56 12.45
C ARG A 286 15.20 -7.71 13.05
N PHE A 287 16.24 -7.94 12.23
CA PHE A 287 17.62 -8.05 12.67
C PHE A 287 18.09 -6.78 13.38
N VAL A 288 17.74 -5.59 12.88
CA VAL A 288 18.03 -4.30 13.54
C VAL A 288 17.14 -4.00 14.75
N GLY A 289 16.25 -4.92 15.11
CA GLY A 289 15.45 -4.84 16.33
C GLY A 289 14.12 -4.08 16.20
N TYR A 290 13.67 -3.72 14.99
CA TYR A 290 12.37 -3.09 14.84
C TYR A 290 11.25 -4.06 15.26
N ARG A 291 10.35 -3.61 16.14
CA ARG A 291 9.24 -4.42 16.70
C ARG A 291 7.86 -3.98 16.25
N GLY A 292 7.74 -2.87 15.52
CA GLY A 292 6.47 -2.37 15.03
C GLY A 292 5.93 -3.14 13.82
N PRO A 293 4.78 -2.71 13.28
CA PRO A 293 4.18 -3.32 12.10
C PRO A 293 5.00 -3.06 10.83
N ILE A 294 4.99 -4.05 9.94
CA ILE A 294 5.59 -3.93 8.60
C ILE A 294 4.48 -4.25 7.61
N VAL A 295 4.21 -3.32 6.70
CA VAL A 295 3.28 -3.50 5.58
C VAL A 295 4.11 -3.54 4.31
N LEU A 296 4.01 -4.61 3.51
CA LEU A 296 4.65 -4.62 2.19
C LEU A 296 3.83 -3.72 1.26
N GLU A 297 4.18 -2.45 1.21
CA GLU A 297 3.29 -1.37 0.74
C GLU A 297 3.26 -1.24 -0.79
N GLU A 298 4.20 -1.89 -1.48
CA GLU A 298 4.08 -2.19 -2.90
C GLU A 298 4.69 -3.55 -3.17
N PHE A 299 3.91 -4.43 -3.81
CA PHE A 299 4.42 -5.67 -4.36
C PHE A 299 3.65 -6.06 -5.61
N GLY A 300 4.35 -6.75 -6.51
CA GLY A 300 3.76 -7.33 -7.71
C GLY A 300 4.29 -6.64 -8.96
N TYR A 301 4.82 -7.46 -9.85
CA TYR A 301 5.51 -6.99 -11.03
C TYR A 301 4.51 -6.51 -12.11
N PRO A 302 4.79 -5.39 -12.79
CA PRO A 302 4.03 -4.99 -13.97
C PRO A 302 4.15 -6.06 -15.07
N THR A 303 3.01 -6.47 -15.64
CA THR A 303 2.93 -7.32 -16.83
C THR A 303 2.96 -6.49 -18.12
N ASP A 304 4.16 -6.05 -18.51
CA ASP A 304 4.66 -5.60 -19.83
C ASP A 304 4.04 -4.42 -20.62
N PRO A 305 4.93 -3.62 -21.26
CA PRO A 305 4.90 -3.58 -22.73
C PRO A 305 6.28 -3.63 -23.45
N PHE A 306 7.35 -4.19 -22.85
CA PHE A 306 8.53 -4.57 -23.63
C PHE A 306 8.59 -6.08 -23.95
N PRO A 307 8.29 -6.50 -25.21
CA PRO A 307 8.01 -7.90 -25.55
C PRO A 307 9.19 -8.88 -25.45
N VAL A 308 10.35 -8.45 -24.95
CA VAL A 308 11.60 -9.23 -24.98
C VAL A 308 12.12 -9.55 -23.58
N ASN A 309 11.59 -8.92 -22.54
CA ASN A 309 12.04 -9.19 -21.18
C ASN A 309 11.14 -10.20 -20.47
N ARG A 310 11.65 -11.42 -20.27
CA ARG A 310 10.93 -12.52 -19.61
C ARG A 310 10.39 -12.14 -18.23
N PHE A 311 11.16 -11.30 -17.49
CA PHE A 311 10.83 -10.80 -16.14
C PHE A 311 9.45 -10.13 -16.05
N PHE A 312 9.00 -9.48 -17.13
CA PHE A 312 7.82 -8.61 -17.16
C PHE A 312 6.60 -9.24 -17.82
N THR A 313 6.61 -10.53 -18.14
CA THR A 313 5.47 -11.15 -18.83
C THR A 313 4.40 -11.63 -17.84
N GLU A 314 3.14 -11.67 -18.28
CA GLU A 314 2.07 -12.37 -17.54
C GLU A 314 2.38 -13.88 -17.41
N GLY A 315 3.25 -14.41 -18.27
CA GLY A 315 3.49 -15.83 -18.40
C GLY A 315 2.30 -16.57 -19.02
N PRO A 316 2.48 -17.83 -19.45
CA PRO A 316 1.40 -18.65 -19.97
C PRO A 316 0.28 -18.85 -18.92
N LEU A 317 -0.94 -19.16 -19.36
CA LEU A 317 -2.12 -19.34 -18.49
C LEU A 317 -1.91 -20.29 -17.30
N ARG A 318 -0.99 -21.26 -17.40
CA ARG A 318 -0.62 -22.16 -16.30
C ARG A 318 0.01 -21.44 -15.10
N CYS A 319 0.71 -20.32 -15.31
CA CYS A 319 1.33 -19.51 -14.26
C CYS A 319 0.32 -18.88 -13.29
N ARG A 320 -0.97 -18.86 -13.66
CA ARG A 320 -2.07 -18.52 -12.74
C ARG A 320 -2.22 -19.53 -11.62
N ARG A 321 -2.09 -20.82 -11.96
CA ARG A 321 -2.38 -21.95 -11.07
C ARG A 321 -1.12 -22.44 -10.38
N ALA A 322 -0.01 -22.48 -11.13
CA ALA A 322 1.29 -22.93 -10.66
C ALA A 322 2.37 -21.86 -10.95
N PRO A 323 2.31 -20.70 -10.28
CA PRO A 323 3.25 -19.59 -10.50
C PRO A 323 4.71 -19.96 -10.18
N LEU A 324 4.95 -21.01 -9.38
CA LEU A 324 6.30 -21.47 -9.00
C LEU A 324 6.81 -22.63 -9.89
N SER A 325 6.08 -23.01 -10.94
CA SER A 325 6.60 -23.98 -11.90
C SER A 325 7.85 -23.43 -12.61
N PRO A 326 8.82 -24.26 -13.03
CA PRO A 326 10.06 -23.81 -13.67
C PRO A 326 9.84 -22.90 -14.89
N GLU A 327 8.78 -23.14 -15.63
CA GLU A 327 8.36 -22.35 -16.79
C GLU A 327 7.80 -20.95 -16.49
N CYS A 328 7.42 -20.71 -15.25
CA CYS A 328 6.91 -19.44 -14.78
C CYS A 328 8.00 -18.66 -14.04
N PHE A 329 9.16 -19.27 -13.81
CA PHE A 329 10.31 -18.60 -13.21
C PHE A 329 10.57 -17.27 -13.94
N GLU A 330 10.76 -16.21 -13.16
CA GLU A 330 10.95 -14.86 -13.69
C GLU A 330 9.80 -14.37 -14.58
N THR A 331 8.56 -14.75 -14.29
CA THR A 331 7.36 -14.08 -14.81
C THR A 331 6.71 -13.28 -13.68
N ALA A 332 5.85 -12.32 -14.00
CA ALA A 332 5.20 -11.51 -12.96
C ALA A 332 4.43 -12.35 -11.91
N PRO A 333 3.70 -13.43 -12.27
CA PRO A 333 3.07 -14.30 -11.27
C PRO A 333 4.04 -15.00 -10.33
N TYR A 334 5.25 -15.33 -10.79
CA TYR A 334 6.29 -15.95 -9.95
C TYR A 334 6.73 -15.00 -8.85
N PHE A 335 7.07 -13.76 -9.18
CA PHE A 335 7.49 -12.76 -8.20
C PHE A 335 6.36 -12.39 -7.22
N VAL A 336 5.13 -12.27 -7.72
CA VAL A 336 3.93 -12.11 -6.87
C VAL A 336 3.81 -13.28 -5.88
N GLU A 337 3.94 -14.53 -6.34
CA GLU A 337 3.85 -15.68 -5.44
C GLU A 337 5.02 -15.73 -4.45
N ALA A 338 6.24 -15.42 -4.86
CA ALA A 338 7.40 -15.38 -3.97
C ALA A 338 7.18 -14.40 -2.80
N ASN A 339 6.67 -13.20 -3.09
CA ASN A 339 6.28 -12.24 -2.07
C ASN A 339 5.11 -12.74 -1.20
N ILE A 340 4.09 -13.38 -1.79
CA ILE A 340 2.98 -13.99 -1.05
C ILE A 340 3.48 -15.10 -0.09
N GLN A 341 4.46 -15.91 -0.48
CA GLN A 341 5.05 -16.92 0.40
C GLN A 341 5.73 -16.28 1.60
N ALA A 342 6.46 -15.18 1.41
CA ALA A 342 7.04 -14.40 2.51
C ALA A 342 5.95 -13.81 3.42
N LEU A 343 4.88 -13.25 2.85
CA LEU A 343 3.74 -12.69 3.57
C LEU A 343 2.97 -13.73 4.40
N ARG A 344 3.01 -15.01 4.01
CA ARG A 344 2.44 -16.14 4.77
C ARG A 344 3.40 -16.62 5.86
N ALA A 345 4.71 -16.60 5.59
CA ALA A 345 5.74 -17.15 6.47
C ALA A 345 6.24 -16.15 7.54
N ARG A 346 5.90 -14.87 7.42
CA ARG A 346 6.30 -13.79 8.32
C ARG A 346 5.11 -12.96 8.77
N PRO A 347 5.10 -12.43 10.00
CA PRO A 347 3.98 -11.63 10.50
C PRO A 347 4.04 -10.18 9.98
N TYR A 348 3.90 -10.02 8.66
CA TYR A 348 3.54 -8.74 8.08
C TYR A 348 2.14 -8.33 8.56
N ALA A 349 1.93 -7.02 8.72
CA ALA A 349 0.61 -6.45 9.01
C ALA A 349 -0.31 -6.42 7.76
N GLY A 350 0.20 -6.85 6.62
CA GLY A 350 -0.51 -7.00 5.36
C GLY A 350 0.34 -6.48 4.21
N ALA A 351 -0.29 -6.28 3.06
CA ALA A 351 0.39 -5.85 1.85
C ALA A 351 -0.54 -5.07 0.92
N VAL A 352 0.06 -4.28 0.04
CA VAL A 352 -0.64 -3.51 -1.00
C VAL A 352 -0.09 -3.91 -2.36
N ALA A 353 -0.94 -4.48 -3.20
CA ALA A 353 -0.54 -4.93 -4.52
C ALA A 353 -0.41 -3.77 -5.53
N TRP A 354 0.61 -3.82 -6.38
CA TRP A 354 0.83 -2.90 -7.48
C TRP A 354 0.33 -3.50 -8.80
N MET A 355 -0.50 -2.84 -9.60
CA MET A 355 -1.50 -1.81 -9.31
C MET A 355 -2.85 -2.28 -9.87
N LEU A 356 -3.99 -1.70 -9.50
CA LEU A 356 -5.31 -2.29 -9.78
C LEU A 356 -5.51 -2.67 -11.26
N ALA A 357 -5.26 -1.76 -12.18
CA ALA A 357 -5.47 -2.01 -13.59
C ALA A 357 -4.34 -1.42 -14.42
N ASP A 358 -4.21 -1.90 -15.64
CA ASP A 358 -3.38 -1.23 -16.64
C ASP A 358 -3.80 0.25 -16.78
N VAL A 359 -2.88 1.10 -17.21
CA VAL A 359 -3.20 2.47 -17.62
C VAL A 359 -3.09 2.64 -19.13
N ARG A 360 -3.78 3.64 -19.68
CA ARG A 360 -3.98 3.83 -21.12
C ARG A 360 -2.66 4.12 -21.86
N GLU A 361 -1.64 4.60 -21.18
CA GLU A 361 -0.32 4.90 -21.72
C GLU A 361 0.30 3.72 -22.48
N LYS A 362 0.00 2.48 -22.10
CA LYS A 362 0.45 1.28 -22.83
C LYS A 362 -0.16 1.13 -24.24
N ASN A 363 -1.20 1.88 -24.56
CA ASN A 363 -1.90 1.83 -25.84
C ASN A 363 -1.37 2.89 -26.83
N SER A 364 -0.24 3.55 -26.54
CA SER A 364 0.41 4.41 -27.51
C SER A 364 1.02 3.61 -28.67
N ASP A 365 1.12 4.22 -29.85
CA ASP A 365 1.61 3.57 -31.07
C ASP A 365 3.04 3.01 -30.95
N ASP A 366 3.83 3.56 -30.03
CA ASP A 366 5.22 3.21 -29.75
C ASP A 366 5.39 2.42 -28.44
N ALA A 367 4.33 1.99 -27.75
CA ALA A 367 4.46 1.34 -26.44
C ALA A 367 5.36 0.08 -26.48
N CYS A 368 5.38 -0.64 -27.60
CA CYS A 368 6.16 -1.87 -27.79
C CYS A 368 7.56 -1.67 -28.39
N THR A 369 7.88 -0.46 -28.83
CA THR A 369 9.09 -0.18 -29.65
C THR A 369 9.85 1.08 -29.22
N GLY A 370 9.20 1.99 -28.48
CA GLY A 370 9.68 3.32 -28.14
C GLY A 370 10.53 3.43 -26.89
N GLY A 371 10.98 2.30 -26.32
CA GLY A 371 11.88 2.30 -25.15
C GLY A 371 11.31 3.00 -23.91
N LYS A 372 9.98 3.14 -23.83
CA LYS A 372 9.31 3.73 -22.68
C LYS A 372 9.49 2.83 -21.44
N PRO A 373 9.55 3.38 -20.21
CA PRO A 373 9.74 2.57 -19.00
C PRO A 373 8.65 1.51 -18.83
N SER A 374 9.02 0.22 -18.92
CA SER A 374 8.06 -0.90 -18.98
C SER A 374 7.31 -1.16 -17.67
N ASP A 375 7.80 -0.59 -16.59
CA ASP A 375 7.40 -0.74 -15.20
C ASP A 375 6.14 0.07 -14.81
N LEU A 376 5.69 0.99 -15.66
CA LEU A 376 4.77 2.03 -15.22
C LEU A 376 3.31 1.91 -15.70
N TRP A 377 2.94 0.95 -16.57
CA TRP A 377 1.59 0.98 -17.17
C TRP A 377 0.73 -0.25 -17.04
N THR A 378 1.16 -1.27 -16.30
CA THR A 378 0.42 -2.54 -16.24
C THR A 378 0.00 -2.90 -14.83
N GLY A 379 -1.23 -3.38 -14.72
CA GLY A 379 -1.87 -3.71 -13.47
C GLY A 379 -2.52 -5.08 -13.49
N LEU A 380 -3.24 -5.36 -12.41
CA LEU A 380 -3.87 -6.65 -12.11
C LEU A 380 -5.03 -6.94 -13.05
N PHE A 381 -5.75 -5.91 -13.49
CA PHE A 381 -6.82 -6.04 -14.48
C PHE A 381 -6.44 -5.42 -15.82
N ALA A 382 -6.80 -6.12 -16.90
CA ALA A 382 -6.67 -5.62 -18.25
C ALA A 382 -7.66 -4.47 -18.54
N ILE A 383 -7.26 -3.50 -19.38
CA ILE A 383 -8.14 -2.40 -19.83
C ILE A 383 -8.48 -2.46 -21.32
N GLY A 384 -8.21 -3.59 -21.98
CA GLY A 384 -8.24 -3.63 -23.44
C GLY A 384 -7.00 -2.99 -24.07
N GLY A 385 -7.09 -2.78 -25.39
CA GLY A 385 -6.10 -2.07 -26.20
C GLY A 385 -4.96 -2.92 -26.75
N ALA A 386 -3.87 -2.26 -27.13
CA ALA A 386 -2.70 -2.90 -27.72
C ALA A 386 -1.84 -3.51 -26.61
N TYR A 387 -1.48 -4.77 -26.79
CA TYR A 387 -0.50 -5.45 -25.94
C TYR A 387 0.61 -5.99 -26.85
N CYS A 388 1.83 -5.80 -26.40
CA CYS A 388 3.00 -6.28 -27.11
C CYS A 388 2.95 -7.81 -27.24
N ALA A 389 3.46 -8.31 -28.37
CA ALA A 389 3.43 -9.74 -28.66
C ALA A 389 4.17 -10.51 -27.56
N GLY A 390 3.55 -11.54 -26.99
CA GLY A 390 4.14 -12.38 -25.95
C GLY A 390 4.09 -11.84 -24.51
N GLY A 391 3.78 -10.56 -24.29
CA GLY A 391 3.82 -9.94 -22.96
C GLY A 391 2.60 -10.24 -22.08
N THR A 392 1.40 -9.92 -22.57
CA THR A 392 0.13 -10.14 -21.84
C THR A 392 -0.85 -10.97 -22.68
N TYR A 393 -1.37 -12.04 -22.07
CA TYR A 393 -2.37 -12.94 -22.66
C TYR A 393 -3.80 -12.48 -22.37
N THR A 394 -4.02 -11.86 -21.22
CA THR A 394 -5.32 -11.32 -20.80
C THR A 394 -5.56 -9.95 -21.38
N ARG A 395 -6.53 -9.84 -22.29
CA ARG A 395 -6.75 -8.60 -23.03
C ARG A 395 -8.11 -7.96 -22.79
N GLY A 396 -9.13 -8.72 -22.37
CA GLY A 396 -10.47 -8.17 -22.16
C GLY A 396 -10.53 -7.16 -21.01
N VAL A 397 -11.30 -6.08 -21.18
CA VAL A 397 -11.48 -5.06 -20.14
C VAL A 397 -12.00 -5.70 -18.85
N GLY A 398 -11.34 -5.40 -17.73
CA GLY A 398 -11.60 -5.95 -16.40
C GLY A 398 -11.34 -7.45 -16.24
N GLN A 399 -10.73 -8.13 -17.22
CA GLN A 399 -10.33 -9.51 -17.00
C GLN A 399 -9.14 -9.56 -16.04
N PRO A 400 -9.17 -10.44 -15.01
CA PRO A 400 -8.05 -10.60 -14.10
C PRO A 400 -6.86 -11.24 -14.83
N LYS A 401 -5.69 -10.62 -14.69
CA LYS A 401 -4.43 -11.22 -15.10
C LYS A 401 -3.98 -12.28 -14.11
N ALA A 402 -2.97 -13.05 -14.49
CA ALA A 402 -2.43 -14.09 -13.64
C ALA A 402 -2.01 -13.62 -12.24
N THR A 403 -1.40 -12.44 -12.15
CA THR A 403 -1.04 -11.78 -10.88
C THR A 403 -2.26 -11.45 -10.02
N ALA A 404 -3.34 -10.94 -10.62
CA ALA A 404 -4.60 -10.64 -9.92
C ALA A 404 -5.21 -11.88 -9.27
N VAL A 405 -5.21 -13.02 -9.97
CA VAL A 405 -5.71 -14.29 -9.42
C VAL A 405 -4.91 -14.69 -8.18
N ARG A 406 -3.58 -14.55 -8.20
CA ARG A 406 -2.72 -14.84 -7.05
C ARG A 406 -2.99 -13.93 -5.86
N ILE A 407 -3.17 -12.64 -6.11
CA ILE A 407 -3.46 -11.64 -5.07
C ILE A 407 -4.85 -11.86 -4.48
N CYS A 408 -5.87 -12.06 -5.31
CA CYS A 408 -7.22 -12.41 -4.86
C CYS A 408 -7.21 -13.66 -3.98
N LEU A 409 -6.46 -14.70 -4.39
CA LEU A 409 -6.30 -15.93 -3.61
C LEU A 409 -5.68 -15.68 -2.24
N TYR A 410 -4.67 -14.83 -2.17
CA TYR A 410 -4.05 -14.46 -0.90
C TYR A 410 -5.01 -13.64 -0.01
N TYR A 411 -5.78 -12.71 -0.57
CA TYR A 411 -6.67 -11.83 0.18
C TYR A 411 -7.99 -12.48 0.62
N THR A 412 -8.48 -13.46 -0.12
CA THR A 412 -9.80 -14.08 0.11
C THR A 412 -9.72 -15.54 0.55
N GLY A 413 -8.64 -16.25 0.21
CA GLY A 413 -8.54 -17.69 0.43
C GLY A 413 -9.43 -18.55 -0.48
N ASP A 414 -10.16 -17.95 -1.44
CA ASP A 414 -11.14 -18.64 -2.27
C ASP A 414 -10.73 -18.68 -3.74
N PHE A 415 -10.30 -19.86 -4.20
CA PHE A 415 -9.89 -20.06 -5.59
C PHE A 415 -11.01 -19.88 -6.61
N PHE A 416 -12.22 -20.34 -6.31
CA PHE A 416 -13.32 -20.31 -7.28
C PHE A 416 -13.85 -18.88 -7.47
N ARG A 417 -13.80 -18.07 -6.41
CA ARG A 417 -14.04 -16.62 -6.52
C ARG A 417 -13.03 -15.93 -7.43
N CYS A 418 -11.75 -16.31 -7.34
CA CYS A 418 -10.66 -15.62 -8.03
C CYS A 418 -10.44 -16.10 -9.48
N GLU A 419 -10.87 -17.32 -9.82
CA GLU A 419 -10.78 -17.88 -11.17
C GLU A 419 -12.13 -18.52 -11.59
N PRO A 420 -13.15 -17.70 -11.90
CA PRO A 420 -14.50 -18.20 -12.21
C PRO A 420 -14.53 -19.15 -13.41
N SER A 421 -13.58 -19.00 -14.35
CA SER A 421 -13.48 -19.89 -15.52
C SER A 421 -13.14 -21.34 -15.15
N ALA A 422 -12.53 -21.57 -13.98
CA ALA A 422 -12.26 -22.89 -13.45
C ALA A 422 -13.51 -23.54 -12.81
N GLN A 423 -14.45 -22.74 -12.28
CA GLN A 423 -15.69 -23.25 -11.68
C GLN A 423 -16.59 -23.91 -12.74
N VAL A 424 -16.70 -23.32 -13.93
CA VAL A 424 -17.42 -23.90 -15.07
C VAL A 424 -16.82 -25.26 -15.47
N ARG A 425 -15.49 -25.40 -15.44
CA ARG A 425 -14.83 -26.67 -15.75
C ARG A 425 -15.03 -27.71 -14.64
N ALA A 426 -14.96 -27.32 -13.37
CA ALA A 426 -15.19 -28.25 -12.26
C ALA A 426 -16.62 -28.81 -12.26
N ILE A 427 -17.63 -28.00 -12.58
CA ILE A 427 -19.03 -28.43 -12.69
C ILE A 427 -19.25 -29.34 -13.90
N ILE A 428 -18.57 -29.08 -15.03
CA ILE A 428 -18.69 -29.90 -16.25
C ILE A 428 -17.94 -31.25 -16.12
N TYR A 429 -16.84 -31.30 -15.37
CA TYR A 429 -15.98 -32.49 -15.26
C TYR A 429 -16.07 -33.24 -13.93
N ALA A 430 -16.90 -32.78 -12.97
CA ALA A 430 -17.28 -33.65 -11.87
C ALA A 430 -18.08 -34.83 -12.45
N PRO A 431 -17.64 -36.08 -12.26
CA PRO A 431 -18.48 -37.21 -12.65
C PRO A 431 -19.79 -37.04 -11.89
N VAL A 432 -20.89 -37.02 -12.64
CA VAL A 432 -22.22 -37.19 -12.09
C VAL A 432 -22.23 -38.57 -11.43
N ILE A 433 -21.80 -38.65 -10.16
CA ILE A 433 -22.11 -39.77 -9.29
C ILE A 433 -23.56 -39.52 -8.87
N SER A 434 -24.47 -39.74 -9.81
CA SER A 434 -25.88 -39.91 -9.52
C SER A 434 -26.05 -41.25 -8.82
N ARG A 435 -26.36 -41.17 -7.51
CA ARG A 435 -27.05 -42.13 -6.64
C ARG A 435 -26.74 -43.62 -6.79
#